data_AF-A0A933PDV9-F1
#
_entry.id   AF-A0A933PDV9-F1
#
_cell.length_a   1.000
_cell.length_b   1.000
_cell.length_c   1.000
_cell.angle_alpha   90.00
_cell.angle_beta   90.00
_cell.angle_gamma   90.00
#
_symmetry.space_group_name_H-M   'P 1'
#
loop_
_entity.id
_entity.type
_entity.pdbx_description
1 polymer ?
#
loop_
_entity_poly.entity_id
_entity_poly.type
_entity_poly.pdbx_seq_one_letter_code
_entity_poly.pdbx_strand_id
1 'polypeptide(L)'
;MDQISDEELAAIEARAVAATAGPWEAFVEGRDHMSGDDFIRTGGMSDGAPDMYVSLAFPARPGLVPAAANDLDFIAAARQDIPRLVAQIRQLRGDCL
;
A
#
# COMPACT_ATOMS: atom_id res chain seq x y z
N MET A 1 -2.32 -13.38 21.45
CA MET A 1 -2.03 -12.11 20.76
C MET A 1 -2.74 -11.04 21.54
N ASP A 2 -2.05 -9.97 21.89
CA ASP A 2 -2.64 -8.86 22.63
C ASP A 2 -3.56 -8.05 21.70
N GLN A 3 -4.60 -7.45 22.29
CA GLN A 3 -5.53 -6.60 21.57
C GLN A 3 -4.85 -5.24 21.29
N ILE A 4 -4.93 -4.77 20.04
CA ILE A 4 -4.43 -3.44 19.62
C ILE A 4 -5.06 -2.36 20.54
N SER A 5 -4.27 -1.48 21.15
CA SER A 5 -4.82 -0.40 21.98
C SER A 5 -5.51 0.67 21.12
N ASP A 6 -6.31 1.55 21.72
CA ASP A 6 -6.94 2.65 20.96
C ASP A 6 -5.91 3.65 20.44
N GLU A 7 -4.82 3.86 21.20
CA GLU A 7 -3.68 4.69 20.78
C GLU A 7 -2.96 4.08 19.58
N GLU A 8 -2.72 2.77 19.59
CA GLU A 8 -2.09 2.06 18.49
C GLU A 8 -2.99 2.06 17.24
N LEU A 9 -4.31 1.86 17.42
CA LEU A 9 -5.28 1.92 16.32
C LEU A 9 -5.33 3.32 15.68
N ALA A 10 -5.32 4.37 16.51
CA ALA A 10 -5.24 5.75 16.03
C ALA A 10 -3.92 6.03 15.29
N ALA A 11 -2.79 5.48 15.75
CA ALA A 11 -1.51 5.61 15.08
C ALA A 11 -1.45 4.84 13.74
N ILE A 12 -2.14 3.71 13.61
CA ILE A 12 -2.33 3.00 12.33
C ILE A 12 -3.15 3.87 11.37
N GLU A 13 -4.27 4.40 11.83
CA GLU A 13 -5.16 5.26 11.04
C GLU A 13 -4.44 6.51 10.54
N ALA A 14 -3.70 7.18 11.42
CA ALA A 14 -2.94 8.38 11.08
C ALA A 14 -1.90 8.13 9.97
N ARG A 15 -1.18 7.00 10.02
CA ARG A 15 -0.25 6.61 8.94
C ARG A 15 -0.97 6.34 7.63
N ALA A 16 -2.14 5.70 7.67
CA ALA A 16 -2.93 5.41 6.47
C ALA A 16 -3.49 6.69 5.82
N VAL A 17 -3.87 7.68 6.63
CA VAL A 17 -4.32 9.00 6.16
C VAL A 17 -3.18 9.83 5.58
N ALA A 18 -1.98 9.77 6.20
CA ALA A 18 -0.82 10.53 5.75
C ALA A 18 -0.20 10.03 4.44
N ALA A 19 -0.43 8.77 4.07
CA ALA A 19 0.01 8.22 2.79
C ALA A 19 -0.76 8.82 1.60
N THR A 20 -0.14 8.83 0.41
CA THR A 20 -0.77 9.28 -0.84
C THR A 20 -2.16 8.68 -0.99
N ALA A 21 -3.13 9.49 -1.42
CA ALA A 21 -4.50 9.04 -1.58
C ALA A 21 -4.57 7.80 -2.49
N GLY A 22 -5.48 6.89 -2.14
CA GLY A 22 -5.80 5.76 -3.01
C GLY A 22 -6.73 6.16 -4.16
N PRO A 23 -7.07 5.21 -5.04
CA PRO A 23 -6.64 3.82 -4.99
C PRO A 23 -5.19 3.64 -5.44
N TRP A 24 -4.49 2.70 -4.80
CA TRP A 24 -3.22 2.17 -5.28
C TRP A 24 -3.45 0.88 -6.04
N GLU A 25 -2.75 0.70 -7.15
CA GLU A 25 -2.85 -0.49 -7.99
C GLU A 25 -1.45 -0.90 -8.47
N ALA A 26 -1.09 -2.15 -8.27
CA ALA A 26 0.13 -2.70 -8.84
C ALA A 26 -0.07 -2.89 -10.35
N PHE A 27 0.88 -2.41 -11.13
CA PHE A 27 0.89 -2.46 -12.57
C PHE A 27 2.15 -3.20 -13.00
N VAL A 28 1.97 -4.44 -13.46
CA VAL A 28 3.04 -5.41 -13.70
C VAL A 28 3.16 -5.73 -15.19
N GLU A 29 4.39 -5.76 -15.71
CA GLU A 29 4.69 -6.01 -17.10
C GLU A 29 4.29 -7.44 -17.50
N GLY A 30 3.61 -7.58 -18.64
CA GLY A 30 3.08 -8.84 -19.14
C GLY A 30 1.79 -9.31 -18.44
N ARG A 31 1.38 -8.65 -17.34
CA ARG A 31 0.11 -8.89 -16.64
C ARG A 31 -0.89 -7.77 -16.92
N ASP A 32 -0.48 -6.54 -16.64
CA ASP A 32 -1.34 -5.35 -16.64
C ASP A 32 -0.94 -4.34 -17.72
N HIS A 33 0.31 -4.37 -18.19
CA HIS A 33 0.79 -3.59 -19.33
C HIS A 33 1.81 -4.36 -20.17
N MET A 34 2.14 -3.80 -21.34
CA MET A 34 2.92 -4.50 -22.37
C MET A 34 4.42 -4.16 -22.38
N SER A 35 4.82 -3.07 -21.73
CA SER A 35 6.22 -2.64 -21.70
C SER A 35 6.50 -1.71 -20.52
N GLY A 36 7.70 -1.82 -19.94
CA GLY A 36 8.21 -0.92 -18.90
C GLY A 36 8.50 -1.66 -17.60
N ASP A 37 8.91 -0.92 -16.57
CA ASP A 37 9.12 -1.49 -15.23
C ASP A 37 7.77 -1.76 -14.53
N ASP A 38 7.77 -2.64 -13.53
CA ASP A 38 6.63 -2.82 -12.62
C ASP A 38 6.56 -1.68 -11.58
N PHE A 39 5.35 -1.20 -11.27
CA PHE A 39 5.15 -0.10 -10.32
C PHE A 39 3.78 -0.14 -9.64
N ILE A 40 3.56 0.80 -8.72
CA ILE A 40 2.26 1.07 -8.11
C ILE A 40 1.74 2.41 -8.60
N ARG A 41 0.57 2.43 -9.23
CA ARG A 41 -0.14 3.67 -9.62
C ARG A 41 -0.82 4.29 -8.40
N THR A 42 -0.47 5.52 -8.05
CA THR A 42 -1.06 6.20 -6.87
C THR A 42 -2.22 7.11 -7.27
N GLY A 43 -3.35 6.53 -7.64
CA GLY A 43 -4.54 7.27 -8.10
C GLY A 43 -5.45 6.48 -9.04
N GLY A 44 -5.30 5.15 -9.07
CA GLY A 44 -5.97 4.26 -10.01
C GLY A 44 -5.62 4.61 -11.46
N MET A 45 -6.65 4.69 -12.31
CA MET A 45 -6.50 4.94 -13.75
C MET A 45 -6.33 6.42 -14.12
N SER A 46 -6.09 7.31 -13.15
CA SER A 46 -5.78 8.72 -13.42
C SER A 46 -4.32 8.87 -13.84
N ASP A 47 -4.07 9.43 -15.02
CA ASP A 47 -2.71 9.65 -15.54
C ASP A 47 -2.04 10.90 -14.94
N GLY A 48 -2.76 11.67 -14.12
CA GLY A 48 -2.21 12.85 -13.41
C GLY A 48 -1.52 12.51 -12.09
N ALA A 49 -1.54 11.25 -11.68
CA ALA A 49 -0.98 10.77 -10.42
C ALA A 49 0.42 10.19 -10.64
N PRO A 50 1.36 10.37 -9.69
CA PRO A 50 2.70 9.82 -9.83
C PRO A 50 2.70 8.30 -9.64
N ASP A 51 3.63 7.65 -10.33
CA ASP A 51 3.94 6.24 -10.13
C ASP A 51 4.89 6.06 -8.95
N MET A 52 4.69 5.01 -8.17
CA MET A 52 5.55 4.59 -7.08
C MET A 52 6.32 3.33 -7.46
N TYR A 53 7.64 3.46 -7.57
CA TYR A 53 8.55 2.33 -7.82
C TYR A 53 9.09 1.79 -6.50
N VAL A 54 9.04 0.47 -6.32
CA VAL A 54 9.59 -0.21 -5.15
C VAL A 54 10.78 -1.07 -5.59
N SER A 55 11.93 -0.86 -4.94
CA SER A 55 13.14 -1.62 -5.23
C SER A 55 13.86 -2.04 -3.97
N LEU A 56 14.52 -3.19 -4.04
CA LEU A 56 15.30 -3.80 -2.99
C LEU A 56 16.80 -3.60 -3.27
N ALA A 57 17.52 -3.16 -2.24
CA ALA A 57 18.97 -3.05 -2.26
C ALA A 57 19.59 -4.21 -1.48
N PHE A 58 20.68 -4.76 -2.00
CA PHE A 58 21.45 -5.79 -1.31
C PHE A 58 22.70 -5.13 -0.70
N PRO A 59 22.93 -5.22 0.62
CA PRO A 59 24.12 -4.61 1.23
C PRO A 59 25.45 -5.11 0.63
N ALA A 60 25.47 -6.36 0.16
CA ALA A 60 26.66 -7.02 -0.34
C ALA A 60 26.90 -6.88 -1.85
N ARG A 61 25.99 -6.26 -2.62
CA ARG A 61 26.18 -6.03 -4.06
C ARG A 61 25.64 -4.67 -4.49
N PRO A 62 26.35 -3.96 -5.39
CA PRO A 62 25.82 -2.73 -5.94
C PRO A 62 24.59 -3.00 -6.82
N GLY A 63 23.65 -2.06 -6.82
CA GLY A 63 22.44 -2.08 -7.66
C GLY A 63 21.13 -2.24 -6.88
N LEU A 64 20.04 -1.97 -7.59
CA LEU A 64 18.67 -2.14 -7.12
C LEU A 64 18.03 -3.29 -7.91
N VAL A 65 17.15 -4.04 -7.25
CA VAL A 65 16.30 -5.04 -7.89
C VAL A 65 14.85 -4.63 -7.68
N PRO A 66 13.97 -4.66 -8.69
CA PRO A 66 12.55 -4.42 -8.51
C PRO A 66 11.96 -5.35 -7.43
N ALA A 67 10.99 -4.86 -6.67
CA ALA A 67 10.19 -5.72 -5.81
C ALA A 67 9.42 -6.74 -6.66
N ALA A 68 9.12 -7.91 -6.10
CA ALA A 68 8.34 -8.91 -6.84
C ALA A 68 6.89 -8.42 -7.02
N ALA A 69 6.21 -8.88 -8.08
CA ALA A 69 4.82 -8.55 -8.34
C ALA A 69 3.91 -8.76 -7.11
N ASN A 70 4.09 -9.87 -6.38
CA ASN A 70 3.31 -10.16 -5.16
C ASN A 70 3.57 -9.15 -4.02
N ASP A 71 4.78 -8.59 -3.94
CA ASP A 71 5.10 -7.55 -2.95
C ASP A 71 4.41 -6.24 -3.34
N LEU A 72 4.41 -5.90 -4.65
CA LEU A 72 3.69 -4.74 -5.16
C LEU A 72 2.19 -4.87 -4.92
N ASP A 73 1.61 -6.05 -5.18
CA ASP A 73 0.20 -6.33 -4.96
C ASP A 73 -0.17 -6.15 -3.47
N PHE A 74 0.65 -6.68 -2.55
CA PHE A 74 0.44 -6.53 -1.12
C PHE A 74 0.52 -5.07 -0.66
N ILE A 75 1.56 -4.35 -1.10
CA ILE A 75 1.76 -2.94 -0.73
C ILE A 75 0.62 -2.07 -1.29
N ALA A 76 0.23 -2.29 -2.55
CA ALA A 76 -0.88 -1.59 -3.17
C ALA A 76 -2.18 -1.83 -2.40
N ALA A 77 -2.55 -3.09 -2.16
CA ALA A 77 -3.79 -3.45 -1.45
C ALA A 77 -3.86 -2.89 -0.02
N ALA A 78 -2.72 -2.81 0.67
CA ALA A 78 -2.65 -2.25 2.03
C ALA A 78 -3.23 -0.84 2.11
N ARG A 79 -3.15 -0.03 1.04
CA ARG A 79 -3.67 1.34 1.04
C ARG A 79 -5.19 1.39 1.22
N GLN A 80 -5.91 0.42 0.66
CA GLN A 80 -7.37 0.30 0.77
C GLN A 80 -7.75 -0.55 1.98
N ASP A 81 -6.99 -1.60 2.26
CA ASP A 81 -7.32 -2.55 3.32
C ASP A 81 -7.13 -1.95 4.70
N ILE A 82 -6.05 -1.21 4.96
CA ILE A 82 -5.78 -0.66 6.30
C ILE A 82 -6.91 0.27 6.79
N PRO A 83 -7.36 1.30 6.03
CA PRO A 83 -8.49 2.13 6.47
C PRO A 83 -9.78 1.34 6.70
N ARG A 84 -10.07 0.33 5.85
CA ARG A 84 -11.25 -0.53 6.00
C ARG A 84 -11.17 -1.38 7.27
N LEU A 85 -10.01 -1.95 7.54
CA LEU A 85 -9.77 -2.75 8.74
C LEU A 85 -9.85 -1.90 10.01
N VAL A 86 -9.29 -0.68 10.00
CA VAL A 86 -9.43 0.26 11.12
C VAL A 86 -10.91 0.57 11.39
N ALA A 87 -11.68 0.93 10.36
CA ALA A 87 -13.10 1.20 10.49
C ALA A 87 -13.88 -0.01 11.03
N GLN A 88 -13.55 -1.21 10.55
CA GLN A 88 -14.17 -2.45 11.03
C GLN A 88 -13.85 -2.73 12.51
N ILE A 89 -12.61 -2.47 12.95
CA ILE A 89 -12.21 -2.65 14.34
C ILE A 89 -12.96 -1.66 15.25
N ARG A 90 -13.03 -0.37 14.87
CA ARG A 90 -13.81 0.64 15.61
C ARG A 90 -15.26 0.24 15.76
N GLN A 91 -15.89 -0.20 14.67
CA GLN A 91 -17.27 -0.70 14.69
C GLN A 91 -17.44 -1.88 15.65
N LEU A 92 -16.53 -2.84 15.64
CA LEU A 92 -16.59 -4.02 16.53
C LEU A 92 -16.37 -3.65 18.01
N ARG A 93 -15.67 -2.55 18.30
CA ARG A 93 -15.49 -2.01 19.65
C ARG A 93 -16.67 -1.17 20.15
N GLY A 94 -17.57 -0.78 19.26
CA GLY A 94 -18.67 0.13 19.58
C GLY A 94 -18.25 1.60 19.56
N ASP A 95 -17.07 1.92 19.03
CA ASP A 95 -16.65 3.28 18.77
C ASP A 95 -17.47 3.79 17.56
N CYS A 96 -18.46 4.63 17.83
CA CYS A 96 -19.22 5.28 16.76
C CYS A 96 -18.28 6.28 16.02
N LEU A 97 -18.31 6.25 14.69
CA LEU A 97 -17.50 7.09 13.79
C LEU A 97 -17.63 8.59 14.06
#